data_AF-A0A1W6KU13-F1
#
_entry.id   AF-A0A1W6KU13-F1
#
_cell.length_a   1.000
_cell.length_b   1.000
_cell.length_c   1.000
_cell.angle_alpha   90.00
_cell.angle_beta   90.00
_cell.angle_gamma   90.00
#
_symmetry.space_group_name_H-M   'P 1'
#
loop_
_entity.id
_entity.type
_entity.pdbx_description
1 polymer ?
#
loop_
_entity_poly.entity_id
_entity_poly.type
_entity_poly.pdbx_seq_one_letter_code
_entity_poly.pdbx_strand_id
1 'polypeptide(L)'
;MEHHRCAELLCDCHLPNRYEREIQFMDKLVQLRQMTKVVADTADVEAVKRLKPMDCTTNPTIVLQALKTPIFHEDFEEALE
;
A
#
# COMPACT_ATOMS: atom_id res chain seq x y z
N MET A 1 -12.55 48.92 -36.98
CA MET A 1 -12.80 49.16 -35.55
C MET A 1 -14.00 48.31 -35.18
N GLU A 2 -13.98 47.25 -34.38
CA GLU A 2 -12.99 46.54 -33.56
C GLU A 2 -13.51 45.07 -33.52
N HIS A 3 -12.75 44.03 -33.85
CA HIS A 3 -11.79 43.33 -32.98
C HIS A 3 -12.32 43.01 -31.58
N HIS A 4 -12.64 41.72 -31.36
CA HIS A 4 -12.42 40.88 -30.15
C HIS A 4 -13.27 39.60 -30.34
N ARG A 5 -12.91 38.61 -31.18
CA ARG A 5 -11.81 37.63 -31.04
C ARG A 5 -11.53 37.21 -29.59
N CYS A 6 -12.02 36.03 -29.22
CA CYS A 6 -11.17 34.87 -28.94
C CYS A 6 -12.04 33.60 -28.87
N ALA A 7 -12.18 32.95 -30.02
CA ALA A 7 -12.00 31.50 -30.08
C ALA A 7 -10.55 31.18 -29.66
N GLU A 8 -10.35 30.06 -28.96
CA GLU A 8 -9.07 29.38 -28.79
C GLU A 8 -7.93 30.21 -28.15
N LEU A 9 -7.83 30.20 -26.81
CA LEU A 9 -6.58 30.39 -26.08
C LEU A 9 -6.67 29.80 -24.66
N LEU A 10 -6.13 28.59 -24.52
CA LEU A 10 -5.29 28.10 -23.42
C LEU A 10 -5.33 28.90 -22.10
N CYS A 11 -5.99 28.33 -21.09
CA CYS A 11 -5.53 28.47 -19.70
C CYS A 11 -5.59 27.09 -19.02
N ASP A 12 -4.71 26.20 -19.50
CA ASP A 12 -4.25 25.02 -18.79
C ASP A 12 -3.36 25.47 -17.63
N CYS A 13 -3.90 25.65 -16.41
CA CYS A 13 -3.03 25.95 -15.28
C CYS A 13 -3.11 25.00 -14.09
N HIS A 14 -4.06 24.05 -13.97
CA HIS A 14 -4.02 23.06 -12.87
C HIS A 14 -4.59 21.67 -13.22
N LEU A 15 -4.69 21.31 -14.51
CA LEU A 15 -4.84 19.89 -14.81
C LEU A 15 -3.47 19.23 -14.65
N PRO A 16 -3.31 18.27 -13.73
CA PRO A 16 -2.03 17.60 -13.56
C PRO A 16 -1.59 17.07 -14.91
N ASN A 17 -0.30 17.26 -15.23
CA ASN A 17 0.23 16.84 -16.52
C ASN A 17 -0.05 15.33 -16.72
N ARG A 18 -0.01 14.85 -17.96
CA ARG A 18 -0.29 13.43 -18.26
C ARG A 18 0.55 12.46 -17.41
N TYR A 19 1.79 12.84 -17.11
CA TYR A 19 2.72 12.16 -16.20
C TYR A 19 2.27 12.21 -14.73
N GLU A 20 1.80 13.34 -14.21
CA GLU A 20 1.27 13.51 -12.86
C GLU A 20 -0.01 12.69 -12.66
N ARG A 21 -0.86 12.57 -13.70
CA ARG A 21 -2.01 11.65 -13.68
C ARG A 21 -1.60 10.17 -13.69
N GLU A 22 -0.55 9.81 -14.44
CA GLU A 22 0.00 8.45 -14.44
C GLU A 22 0.66 8.09 -13.09
N ILE A 23 1.36 9.05 -12.46
CA ILE A 23 1.91 8.91 -11.09
C ILE A 23 0.77 8.80 -10.05
N GLN A 24 -0.34 9.52 -10.26
CA GLN A 24 -1.53 9.48 -9.39
C GLN A 24 -2.32 8.16 -9.50
N PHE A 25 -2.10 7.36 -10.55
CA PHE A 25 -2.82 6.10 -10.80
C PHE A 25 -2.11 4.84 -10.30
N MET A 26 -0.80 4.93 -10.01
CA MET A 26 -0.07 3.80 -9.45
C MET A 26 -0.15 3.83 -7.92
N ASP A 27 -0.71 2.79 -7.31
CA ASP A 27 -0.78 2.66 -5.85
C ASP A 27 0.60 2.87 -5.22
N LYS A 28 0.67 3.67 -4.15
CA LYS A 28 1.94 4.04 -3.49
C LYS A 28 2.71 2.80 -3.03
N LEU A 29 2.00 1.77 -2.59
CA LEU A 29 2.62 0.50 -2.20
C LEU A 29 3.29 -0.20 -3.40
N VAL A 30 2.67 -0.12 -4.59
CA VAL A 30 3.24 -0.67 -5.83
C VAL A 30 4.50 0.10 -6.23
N GLN A 31 4.48 1.42 -6.15
CA GLN A 31 5.67 2.25 -6.41
C GLN A 31 6.81 1.91 -5.44
N LEU A 32 6.50 1.77 -4.14
CA LEU A 32 7.50 1.45 -3.12
C LEU A 32 8.18 0.09 -3.36
N ARG A 33 7.41 -0.92 -3.77
CA ARG A 33 7.95 -2.25 -4.11
C ARG A 33 8.97 -2.25 -5.24
N GLN A 34 8.95 -1.25 -6.13
CA GLN A 34 9.92 -1.14 -7.22
C GLN A 34 11.29 -0.63 -6.74
N MET A 35 11.31 0.08 -5.60
CA MET A 35 12.50 0.75 -5.08
C MET A 35 13.09 0.04 -3.86
N THR A 36 12.26 -0.62 -3.06
CA THR A 36 12.67 -1.20 -1.79
C THR A 36 12.03 -2.57 -1.57
N LYS A 37 12.62 -3.34 -0.66
CA LYS A 37 12.00 -4.57 -0.15
C LYS A 37 10.91 -4.20 0.84
N VAL A 38 9.66 -4.49 0.48
CA VAL A 38 8.52 -4.26 1.35
C VAL A 38 8.32 -5.46 2.27
N VAL A 39 8.34 -5.20 3.57
CA VAL A 39 8.17 -6.19 4.65
C VAL A 39 6.93 -5.84 5.44
N ALA A 40 6.11 -6.84 5.80
CA ALA A 40 4.96 -6.62 6.69
C ALA A 40 5.33 -6.90 8.14
N ASP A 41 5.07 -5.94 9.03
CA ASP A 41 5.31 -6.09 10.47
C ASP A 41 4.02 -6.52 11.18
N THR A 42 3.64 -7.80 11.03
CA THR A 42 2.36 -8.32 11.54
C THR A 42 2.35 -9.84 11.65
N ALA A 43 1.42 -10.35 12.47
CA ALA A 43 1.03 -11.76 12.53
C ALA A 43 -0.39 -12.01 11.97
N ASP A 44 -1.02 -11.00 11.34
CA ASP A 44 -2.30 -11.17 10.65
C ASP A 44 -2.09 -11.86 9.29
N VAL A 45 -2.44 -13.14 9.23
CA VAL A 45 -2.30 -14.00 8.05
C VAL A 45 -3.09 -13.45 6.85
N GLU A 46 -4.26 -12.85 7.07
CA GLU A 46 -5.09 -12.32 5.98
C GLU A 46 -4.51 -11.02 5.42
N ALA A 47 -3.91 -10.19 6.27
CA ALA A 47 -3.15 -9.03 5.81
C ALA A 47 -1.94 -9.44 4.95
N VAL A 48 -1.19 -10.47 5.36
CA VAL A 48 -0.05 -11.00 4.59
C VAL A 48 -0.51 -11.54 3.24
N LYS A 49 -1.59 -12.33 3.18
CA LYS A 49 -2.15 -12.85 1.92
C LYS A 49 -2.59 -11.74 0.96
N ARG A 50 -3.25 -10.70 1.49
CA ARG A 50 -3.75 -9.56 0.70
C ARG A 50 -2.61 -8.69 0.17
N LEU A 51 -1.65 -8.37 1.03
CA LEU A 51 -0.60 -7.41 0.72
C LEU A 51 0.66 -8.05 0.13
N LYS A 52 0.80 -9.37 0.16
CA LYS A 52 1.91 -10.11 -0.48
C LYS A 52 3.27 -9.41 -0.29
N PRO A 53 3.68 -9.13 0.96
CA PRO A 53 4.99 -8.55 1.22
C PRO A 53 6.08 -9.54 0.79
N MET A 54 7.32 -9.05 0.65
CA MET A 54 8.46 -9.91 0.37
C MET A 54 8.79 -10.78 1.58
N ASP A 55 8.87 -10.16 2.76
CA ASP A 55 9.10 -10.84 4.03
C ASP A 55 8.08 -10.37 5.07
N CYS A 56 7.99 -11.07 6.19
CA CYS A 56 7.24 -10.63 7.37
C CYS A 56 8.18 -10.54 8.57
N THR A 57 8.00 -9.52 9.40
CA THR A 57 8.66 -9.41 10.70
C THR A 57 7.63 -9.54 11.80
N THR A 58 8.04 -10.19 12.87
CA THR A 58 7.30 -10.25 14.12
C THR A 58 8.21 -9.78 15.24
N ASN A 59 7.60 -9.23 16.28
CA ASN A 59 8.26 -8.98 17.55
C ASN A 59 7.44 -9.63 18.68
N PRO A 60 7.97 -9.74 19.91
CA PRO A 60 7.25 -10.39 21.01
C PRO A 60 5.85 -9.81 21.28
N THR A 61 5.66 -8.50 21.09
CA THR A 61 4.35 -7.86 21.26
C THR A 61 3.36 -8.31 20.19
N ILE A 62 3.78 -8.37 18.92
CA ILE A 62 2.95 -8.83 17.80
C ILE A 62 2.59 -10.31 17.99
N VAL A 63 3.55 -11.15 18.38
CA VAL A 63 3.29 -12.58 18.66
C VAL A 63 2.28 -12.73 19.79
N LEU A 64 2.47 -12.01 20.91
CA LEU A 64 1.54 -12.06 22.03
C LEU A 64 0.12 -11.62 21.65
N GLN A 65 -0.02 -10.67 20.72
CA GLN A 65 -1.34 -10.29 20.19
C GLN A 65 -1.94 -11.37 19.30
N ALA A 66 -1.13 -12.04 18.48
CA ALA A 66 -1.58 -13.12 17.60
C ALA A 66 -2.15 -14.30 18.39
N LEU A 67 -1.49 -14.69 19.49
CA LEU A 67 -1.93 -15.79 20.37
C LEU A 67 -3.28 -15.55 21.05
N LYS A 68 -3.78 -14.31 21.07
CA LYS A 68 -5.14 -14.01 21.56
C LYS A 68 -6.23 -14.33 20.53
N THR A 69 -5.85 -14.64 19.30
CA THR A 69 -6.77 -15.00 18.23
C THR A 69 -6.93 -16.52 18.18
N PRO A 70 -8.13 -17.04 17.81
CA PRO A 70 -8.38 -18.48 17.78
C PRO A 70 -7.60 -19.19 16.66
N ILE A 71 -7.10 -18.46 15.67
CA ILE A 71 -6.42 -19.02 14.50
C ILE A 71 -5.14 -19.77 14.89
N PHE A 72 -4.44 -19.29 15.92
CA PHE A 72 -3.16 -19.86 16.36
C PHE A 72 -3.31 -20.79 17.58
N HIS A 73 -4.53 -21.12 17.99
CA HIS A 73 -4.74 -21.88 19.22
C HIS A 73 -4.18 -23.29 19.13
N GLU A 74 -4.46 -24.02 18.04
CA GLU A 74 -3.97 -25.39 17.85
C GLU A 74 -2.45 -25.43 17.76
N ASP A 75 -1.86 -24.56 16.93
CA ASP A 75 -0.40 -24.43 16.78
C ASP A 75 0.30 -24.07 18.10
N PHE A 76 -0.36 -23.27 18.95
CA PHE A 76 0.20 -22.86 20.24
C PHE A 76 0.19 -24.00 21.26
N GLU A 77 -0.89 -24.79 21.32
CA GLU A 77 -0.94 -25.97 22.18
C GLU A 77 0.08 -27.03 21.73
N GLU A 78 0.22 -27.27 20.42
CA GLU A 78 1.26 -28.15 19.87
C GLU A 78 2.67 -27.70 20.30
N ALA A 79 2.93 -26.39 20.34
CA ALA A 79 4.24 -25.86 20.72
C ALA A 79 4.57 -25.98 22.23
N LEU A 80 3.58 -26.30 23.08
CA LEU A 80 3.77 -26.48 24.52
C LEU A 80 4.03 -27.93 24.94
N GLU A 81 3.74 -28.89 24.06
CA GLU A 81 4.01 -30.33 24.25
C GLU A 81 5.48 -30.69 23.98
#